data_AF-M4BZR1-F1
#
_entry.id   AF-M4BZR1-F1
#
_cell.length_a   1.000
_cell.length_b   1.000
_cell.length_c   1.000
_cell.angle_alpha   90.00
_cell.angle_beta   90.00
_cell.angle_gamma   90.00
#
_symmetry.space_group_name_H-M   'P 1'
#
loop_
_entity.id
_entity.type
_entity.pdbx_description
1 polymer ?
#
loop_
_entity_poly.entity_id
_entity_poly.type
_entity_poly.pdbx_seq_one_letter_code
_entity_poly.pdbx_strand_id
1 'polypeptide(L)'
;MLISRVTALNLVCLALPLAILSAKKAELNGWYTCSDNTFSDEGSSTGGIAECAVYRAPLCYPGIFETRHRWTRLSISLSSSSQLHLKTLLLQRMCGLSKVVQVEWSMEYLHYLLEGKANIFTTDHRGTGRSTRLDCVSAQATTTGSPSGSEIDLSEVSACAQDLKYKFGDLSSFSMTTAAMDIATFISKFTNGKDTVVYGTSYGTALVERLMHLKTPTVIGYVLDGVSTTATAAKDKFAYFSMGDRDTGEVGDAFLELCIDDEECSRYLKAESLSASLRHLIEKLDKEPNSSCAQLVSTKGAQSKDLPSFSLRSTLGGMLVDPTWRAFIPPVIYRLNHCTEGDRIVLTQFFAGLRSAIETLPQDTAYVSMLLYDLVVFSETWETPAPPFRVLKKRIKDASMCVRNYKDMHMRNQLYCAFSKEKSPTCDGLQLDNNDSSTIIYERDQYWNKTAVIPRHASVLLLSSKLDAQTPHKYAEALFEGLVGSNKEIVTFEYAPHGTVMTTPFGESGEMCGMNLLASYVKNGGNLDRLDKSCLDKMPALNLTIPTDIRTEYLGTEDVYDGKTTRARASLSTSHSDSFPHL
;
A
#
# COMPACT_ATOMS: atom_id res chain seq x y z
N MET A 1 -39.46 -74.35 -6.25
CA MET A 1 -38.11 -73.91 -6.68
C MET A 1 -38.28 -73.33 -8.09
N LEU A 2 -38.30 -72.02 -8.23
CA LEU A 2 -37.15 -71.12 -8.48
C LEU A 2 -36.76 -71.01 -9.98
N ILE A 3 -37.02 -69.83 -10.57
CA ILE A 3 -36.12 -69.05 -11.47
C ILE A 3 -35.71 -69.73 -12.81
N SER A 4 -36.28 -69.35 -13.97
CA SER A 4 -35.76 -68.41 -15.01
C SER A 4 -36.60 -68.57 -16.31
N ARG A 5 -36.62 -67.71 -17.35
CA ARG A 5 -36.06 -66.37 -17.70
C ARG A 5 -37.08 -65.72 -18.67
N VAL A 6 -37.49 -64.47 -18.49
CA VAL A 6 -37.02 -63.25 -19.21
C VAL A 6 -36.97 -63.34 -20.74
N THR A 7 -37.97 -62.74 -21.40
CA THR A 7 -37.82 -61.92 -22.63
C THR A 7 -38.86 -60.80 -22.59
N ALA A 8 -38.41 -59.56 -22.40
CA ALA A 8 -39.23 -58.36 -22.56
C ALA A 8 -38.38 -57.28 -23.26
N LEU A 9 -38.86 -56.81 -24.41
CA LEU A 9 -38.28 -55.70 -25.16
C LEU A 9 -38.44 -54.42 -24.34
N ASN A 10 -37.34 -53.72 -24.03
CA ASN A 10 -37.40 -52.37 -23.48
C ASN A 10 -37.11 -51.33 -24.56
N LEU A 11 -38.00 -50.35 -24.68
CA LEU A 11 -37.83 -49.18 -25.54
C LEU A 11 -36.59 -48.38 -25.11
N VAL A 12 -35.77 -47.99 -26.08
CA VAL A 12 -34.72 -46.99 -25.87
C VAL A 12 -35.35 -45.60 -25.88
N CYS A 13 -35.70 -45.09 -24.70
CA CYS A 13 -35.96 -43.66 -24.52
C CYS A 13 -34.64 -42.90 -24.46
N LEU A 14 -34.26 -42.25 -25.57
CA LEU A 14 -33.17 -41.26 -25.62
C LEU A 14 -33.58 -39.97 -24.89
N ALA A 15 -33.55 -40.00 -23.56
CA ALA A 15 -33.60 -38.81 -22.74
C ALA A 15 -32.17 -38.27 -22.56
N LEU A 16 -31.77 -37.36 -23.44
CA LEU A 16 -30.62 -36.48 -23.22
C LEU A 16 -30.95 -35.54 -22.04
N PRO A 17 -30.22 -35.60 -20.90
CA PRO A 17 -30.26 -34.50 -19.95
C PRO A 17 -29.46 -33.36 -20.57
N LEU A 18 -30.16 -32.41 -21.21
CA LEU A 18 -29.66 -31.05 -21.42
C LEU A 18 -29.54 -30.40 -20.04
N ALA A 19 -28.48 -30.77 -19.32
CA ALA A 19 -28.04 -30.13 -18.09
C ALA A 19 -27.50 -28.75 -18.46
N ILE A 20 -28.43 -27.82 -18.69
CA ILE A 20 -28.14 -26.39 -18.74
C ILE A 20 -27.59 -26.04 -17.36
N LEU A 21 -26.27 -26.03 -17.24
CA LEU A 21 -25.56 -25.45 -16.11
C LEU A 21 -25.88 -23.96 -16.10
N SER A 22 -26.96 -23.62 -15.40
CA SER A 22 -27.30 -22.24 -15.06
C SER A 22 -26.24 -21.73 -14.08
N ALA A 23 -25.12 -21.28 -14.65
CA ALA A 23 -24.31 -20.24 -14.05
C ALA A 23 -25.22 -19.01 -13.96
N LYS A 24 -25.76 -18.76 -12.77
CA LYS A 24 -26.47 -17.50 -12.48
C LYS A 24 -25.59 -16.35 -12.96
N LYS A 25 -26.22 -15.32 -13.53
CA LYS A 25 -25.48 -14.22 -14.16
C LYS A 25 -24.64 -13.51 -13.08
N ALA A 26 -23.60 -12.81 -13.50
CA ALA A 26 -22.98 -11.78 -12.67
C ALA A 26 -24.10 -10.83 -12.17
N GLU A 27 -24.23 -10.67 -10.86
CA GLU A 27 -25.36 -10.00 -10.19
C GLU A 27 -24.82 -8.89 -9.28
N LEU A 28 -25.39 -7.68 -9.39
CA LEU A 28 -25.27 -6.62 -8.41
C LEU A 28 -26.50 -6.69 -7.50
N ASN A 29 -26.34 -6.64 -6.18
CA ASN A 29 -27.48 -6.80 -5.25
C ASN A 29 -28.38 -5.55 -5.11
N GLY A 30 -28.12 -4.48 -5.86
CA GLY A 30 -28.76 -3.19 -5.73
C GLY A 30 -27.85 -2.16 -5.04
N TRP A 31 -28.20 -0.88 -5.18
CA TRP A 31 -27.56 0.23 -4.49
C TRP A 31 -28.36 0.57 -3.23
N TYR A 32 -27.64 0.86 -2.15
CA TYR A 32 -28.19 1.18 -0.82
C TYR A 32 -27.41 2.36 -0.25
N THR A 33 -28.03 3.28 0.48
CA THR A 33 -27.26 4.33 1.21
C THR A 33 -26.19 3.69 2.08
N CYS A 34 -24.94 4.13 1.96
CA CYS A 34 -23.86 3.69 2.83
C CYS A 34 -24.14 4.13 4.29
N SER A 35 -23.53 3.47 5.27
CA SER A 35 -23.60 3.93 6.67
C SER A 35 -22.83 5.23 6.84
N ASP A 36 -23.24 6.14 7.73
CA ASP A 36 -22.45 7.33 8.08
C ASP A 36 -21.06 6.93 8.60
N ASN A 37 -20.98 5.80 9.33
CA ASN A 37 -19.74 5.21 9.83
C ASN A 37 -18.87 4.55 8.74
N THR A 38 -19.22 4.69 7.46
CA THR A 38 -18.36 4.28 6.34
C THR A 38 -17.24 5.32 6.18
N PHE A 39 -17.62 6.61 6.20
CA PHE A 39 -16.76 7.75 5.87
C PHE A 39 -16.14 8.48 7.08
N SER A 40 -16.56 8.18 8.30
CA SER A 40 -16.18 8.96 9.49
C SER A 40 -14.93 8.42 10.22
N ASP A 41 -13.84 9.18 10.23
CA ASP A 41 -12.78 9.03 11.25
C ASP A 41 -13.10 9.85 12.51
N GLU A 42 -13.48 11.14 12.39
CA GLU A 42 -13.74 11.99 13.56
C GLU A 42 -14.72 13.15 13.30
N GLY A 43 -15.90 12.85 12.76
CA GLY A 43 -16.95 13.84 12.56
C GLY A 43 -18.25 13.26 12.02
N SER A 44 -19.37 13.91 12.33
CA SER A 44 -20.65 13.63 11.67
C SER A 44 -20.46 13.87 10.17
N SER A 45 -20.72 12.85 9.35
CA SER A 45 -20.96 13.06 7.92
C SER A 45 -22.03 14.15 7.79
N THR A 46 -21.86 15.09 6.86
CA THR A 46 -22.94 16.04 6.52
C THR A 46 -23.92 15.38 5.55
N GLY A 47 -24.43 14.19 5.90
CA GLY A 47 -25.35 13.39 5.09
C GLY A 47 -24.79 13.06 3.70
N GLY A 48 -23.68 12.30 3.65
CA GLY A 48 -22.94 11.99 2.43
C GLY A 48 -23.75 11.19 1.38
N ILE A 49 -23.69 11.64 0.12
CA ILE A 49 -24.47 11.13 -1.03
C ILE A 49 -23.76 9.88 -1.63
N ALA A 50 -23.59 8.85 -0.81
CA ALA A 50 -22.89 7.62 -1.19
C ALA A 50 -23.81 6.38 -1.14
N GLU A 51 -23.75 5.58 -2.19
CA GLU A 51 -24.43 4.31 -2.33
C GLU A 51 -23.44 3.14 -2.31
N CYS A 52 -23.74 2.13 -1.52
CA CYS A 52 -22.96 0.91 -1.35
C CYS A 52 -23.70 -0.26 -2.00
N ALA A 53 -22.95 -1.17 -2.63
CA ALA A 53 -23.44 -2.37 -3.27
C ALA A 53 -22.46 -3.54 -3.14
N VAL A 54 -22.97 -4.76 -3.37
CA VAL A 54 -22.20 -6.00 -3.43
C VAL A 54 -22.32 -6.59 -4.84
N TYR A 55 -21.21 -6.58 -5.56
CA TYR A 55 -21.06 -7.26 -6.84
C TYR A 55 -20.67 -8.73 -6.62
N ARG A 56 -21.45 -9.66 -7.19
CA ARG A 56 -21.12 -11.09 -7.25
C ARG A 56 -20.28 -11.38 -8.49
N ALA A 57 -18.97 -11.30 -8.33
CA ALA A 57 -18.01 -11.71 -9.35
C ALA A 57 -17.87 -13.23 -9.42
N PRO A 58 -17.51 -13.81 -10.59
CA PRO A 58 -16.99 -15.16 -10.67
C PRO A 58 -15.78 -15.34 -9.74
N LEU A 59 -15.69 -16.50 -9.07
CA LEU A 59 -14.48 -16.82 -8.31
C LEU A 59 -13.28 -16.96 -9.27
N CYS A 60 -13.52 -17.52 -10.46
CA CYS A 60 -12.57 -17.63 -11.56
C CYS A 60 -13.18 -17.13 -12.87
N TYR A 61 -12.37 -16.47 -13.70
CA TYR A 61 -12.70 -16.09 -15.07
C TYR A 61 -12.16 -17.11 -16.08
N PRO A 62 -12.82 -17.26 -17.25
CA PRO A 62 -12.35 -18.16 -18.32
C PRO A 62 -10.89 -17.85 -18.71
N GLY A 63 -10.05 -18.89 -18.75
CA GLY A 63 -8.64 -18.79 -19.11
C GLY A 63 -7.67 -18.56 -17.96
N ILE A 64 -8.14 -18.47 -16.71
CA ILE A 64 -7.25 -18.51 -15.52
C ILE A 64 -7.13 -19.95 -14.98
N PHE A 65 -8.22 -20.55 -14.49
CA PHE A 65 -8.27 -21.96 -14.04
C PHE A 65 -9.71 -22.52 -14.02
N GLU A 66 -9.90 -23.80 -13.69
CA GLU A 66 -11.23 -24.43 -13.54
C GLU A 66 -11.62 -24.66 -12.07
N THR A 67 -12.85 -24.33 -11.68
CA THR A 67 -13.33 -24.52 -10.29
C THR A 67 -14.81 -24.89 -10.18
N ARG A 68 -15.15 -25.61 -9.10
CA ARG A 68 -16.54 -25.92 -8.71
C ARG A 68 -17.19 -24.81 -7.88
N HIS A 69 -16.39 -23.94 -7.26
CA HIS A 69 -16.86 -22.80 -6.47
C HIS A 69 -17.13 -21.62 -7.41
N ARG A 70 -18.36 -21.08 -7.38
CA ARG A 70 -18.84 -20.24 -8.50
C ARG A 70 -18.56 -18.75 -8.35
N TRP A 71 -18.63 -18.21 -7.13
CA TRP A 71 -18.71 -16.75 -6.91
C TRP A 71 -17.83 -16.27 -5.76
N THR A 72 -17.35 -15.04 -5.88
CA THR A 72 -16.86 -14.22 -4.78
C THR A 72 -17.72 -12.96 -4.64
N ARG A 73 -17.68 -12.30 -3.47
CA ARG A 73 -18.35 -11.02 -3.24
C ARG A 73 -17.33 -9.90 -3.31
N LEU A 74 -17.67 -8.82 -3.99
CA LEU A 74 -16.93 -7.58 -4.02
C LEU A 74 -17.81 -6.48 -3.44
N SER A 75 -17.30 -5.76 -2.44
CA SER A 75 -17.97 -4.56 -1.92
C SER A 75 -17.55 -3.36 -2.74
N ILE A 76 -18.54 -2.56 -3.16
CA ILE A 76 -18.35 -1.41 -4.04
C ILE A 76 -19.12 -0.23 -3.43
N SER A 77 -18.48 0.93 -3.35
CA SER A 77 -19.14 2.18 -2.98
C SER A 77 -19.12 3.13 -4.19
N LEU A 78 -20.18 3.93 -4.33
CA LEU A 78 -20.46 4.85 -5.42
C LEU A 78 -20.85 6.20 -4.82
N SER A 79 -20.21 7.29 -5.25
CA SER A 79 -20.77 8.64 -5.11
C SER A 79 -21.29 9.11 -6.47
N SER A 80 -22.56 9.52 -6.51
CA SER A 80 -23.21 10.01 -7.73
C SER A 80 -24.31 11.04 -7.43
N SER A 81 -24.74 11.76 -8.46
CA SER A 81 -26.01 12.47 -8.46
C SER A 81 -26.90 11.96 -9.61
N SER A 82 -28.18 12.33 -9.65
CA SER A 82 -29.21 11.64 -10.45
C SER A 82 -29.24 11.97 -11.97
N GLN A 83 -28.14 12.43 -12.56
CA GLN A 83 -28.10 13.06 -13.90
C GLN A 83 -27.01 12.55 -14.87
N LEU A 84 -27.18 11.33 -15.40
CA LEU A 84 -26.61 10.90 -16.70
C LEU A 84 -25.11 11.23 -16.91
N HIS A 85 -24.32 10.94 -15.88
CA HIS A 85 -22.93 11.36 -15.69
C HIS A 85 -21.99 10.90 -16.79
N LEU A 86 -20.97 11.71 -17.09
CA LEU A 86 -20.07 11.42 -18.21
C LEU A 86 -19.01 10.36 -17.90
N LYS A 87 -18.62 10.17 -16.62
CA LYS A 87 -17.34 9.53 -16.26
C LYS A 87 -17.46 8.62 -15.06
N THR A 88 -16.70 7.54 -15.09
CA THR A 88 -16.46 6.59 -13.99
C THR A 88 -15.00 6.75 -13.57
N LEU A 89 -14.72 6.93 -12.28
CA LEU A 89 -13.39 6.65 -11.72
C LEU A 89 -13.46 5.42 -10.83
N LEU A 90 -12.46 4.53 -10.88
CA LEU A 90 -12.25 3.50 -9.87
C LEU A 90 -10.95 3.79 -9.11
N LEU A 91 -11.00 3.81 -7.78
CA LEU A 91 -9.83 3.89 -6.90
C LEU A 91 -9.38 2.48 -6.47
N GLN A 92 -8.14 2.09 -6.79
CA GLN A 92 -7.59 0.79 -6.39
C GLN A 92 -6.94 0.85 -5.00
N ARG A 93 -7.49 0.11 -4.04
CA ARG A 93 -6.90 -0.08 -2.69
C ARG A 93 -5.61 -0.90 -2.76
N MET A 94 -4.67 -0.67 -1.83
CA MET A 94 -3.50 -1.54 -1.64
C MET A 94 -3.93 -2.98 -1.35
N CYS A 95 -3.12 -3.96 -1.75
CA CYS A 95 -3.43 -5.36 -1.49
C CYS A 95 -3.48 -5.63 0.02
N GLY A 96 -4.58 -6.20 0.52
CA GLY A 96 -4.78 -6.54 1.93
C GLY A 96 -4.93 -5.37 2.90
N LEU A 97 -4.29 -4.22 2.67
CA LEU A 97 -4.42 -3.03 3.52
C LEU A 97 -5.75 -2.30 3.23
N SER A 98 -6.63 -2.32 4.23
CA SER A 98 -7.95 -1.73 4.16
C SER A 98 -8.12 -0.50 5.06
N LYS A 99 -7.15 0.46 5.04
CA LYS A 99 -7.44 1.83 5.50
C LYS A 99 -8.63 2.36 4.67
N VAL A 100 -9.80 2.48 5.29
CA VAL A 100 -11.08 2.80 4.66
C VAL A 100 -11.13 4.29 4.33
N VAL A 101 -10.77 5.11 5.31
CA VAL A 101 -11.16 6.51 5.33
C VAL A 101 -10.42 7.38 4.31
N GLN A 102 -9.11 7.17 4.08
CA GLN A 102 -8.35 7.96 3.09
C GLN A 102 -8.87 7.80 1.64
N VAL A 103 -9.34 6.61 1.27
CA VAL A 103 -9.89 6.35 -0.08
C VAL A 103 -11.28 6.96 -0.22
N GLU A 104 -12.07 6.94 0.85
CA GLU A 104 -13.45 7.42 0.83
C GLU A 104 -13.51 8.95 0.89
N TRP A 105 -12.64 9.62 1.66
CA TRP A 105 -12.39 11.07 1.56
C TRP A 105 -11.96 11.48 0.14
N SER A 106 -11.07 10.71 -0.49
CA SER A 106 -10.62 10.97 -1.86
C SER A 106 -11.79 10.95 -2.85
N MET A 107 -12.80 10.10 -2.63
CA MET A 107 -14.01 10.07 -3.46
C MET A 107 -14.86 11.32 -3.26
N GLU A 108 -15.14 11.71 -2.02
CA GLU A 108 -15.97 12.87 -1.73
C GLU A 108 -15.34 14.17 -2.23
N TYR A 109 -14.04 14.37 -1.97
CA TYR A 109 -13.31 15.56 -2.40
C TYR A 109 -13.21 15.64 -3.93
N LEU A 110 -12.97 14.51 -4.62
CA LEU A 110 -12.99 14.50 -6.08
C LEU A 110 -14.41 14.70 -6.65
N HIS A 111 -15.46 14.16 -6.01
CA HIS A 111 -16.85 14.39 -6.44
C HIS A 111 -17.22 15.86 -6.34
N TYR A 112 -16.78 16.52 -5.25
CA TYR A 112 -16.87 17.97 -5.07
C TYR A 112 -16.12 18.75 -6.16
N LEU A 113 -14.84 18.45 -6.40
CA LEU A 113 -14.04 19.11 -7.43
C LEU A 113 -14.60 18.91 -8.85
N LEU A 114 -15.26 17.78 -9.11
CA LEU A 114 -15.95 17.46 -10.35
C LEU A 114 -17.38 18.04 -10.42
N GLU A 115 -17.79 18.86 -9.44
CA GLU A 115 -19.11 19.51 -9.34
C GLU A 115 -20.27 18.49 -9.41
N GLY A 116 -20.03 17.27 -8.92
CA GLY A 116 -20.95 16.15 -9.01
C GLY A 116 -21.29 15.71 -10.44
N LYS A 117 -20.41 15.93 -11.43
CA LYS A 117 -20.62 15.59 -12.87
C LYS A 117 -19.99 14.27 -13.32
N ALA A 118 -19.33 13.55 -12.41
CA ALA A 118 -18.82 12.19 -12.62
C ALA A 118 -19.33 11.24 -11.53
N ASN A 119 -19.49 9.97 -11.87
CA ASN A 119 -19.69 8.90 -10.91
C ASN A 119 -18.32 8.44 -10.41
N ILE A 120 -18.15 8.36 -9.10
CA ILE A 120 -16.90 7.90 -8.50
C ILE A 120 -17.16 6.60 -7.78
N PHE A 121 -16.38 5.58 -8.11
CA PHE A 121 -16.48 4.24 -7.54
C PHE A 121 -15.20 3.90 -6.77
N THR A 122 -15.35 3.15 -5.70
CA THR A 122 -14.27 2.39 -5.06
C THR A 122 -14.69 0.94 -4.92
N THR A 123 -13.71 0.03 -4.83
CA THR A 123 -13.97 -1.38 -4.57
C THR A 123 -13.00 -1.92 -3.54
N ASP A 124 -13.51 -2.75 -2.65
CA ASP A 124 -12.69 -3.60 -1.81
C ASP A 124 -12.11 -4.71 -2.69
N HIS A 125 -10.79 -4.86 -2.72
CA HIS A 125 -10.13 -5.90 -3.50
C HIS A 125 -10.67 -7.29 -3.14
N ARG A 126 -10.79 -8.21 -4.11
CA ARG A 126 -11.10 -9.62 -3.79
C ARG A 126 -10.15 -10.14 -2.71
N GLY A 127 -10.67 -10.73 -1.64
CA GLY A 127 -9.87 -11.22 -0.51
C GLY A 127 -9.66 -10.26 0.66
N THR A 128 -10.09 -8.99 0.60
CA THR A 128 -9.93 -8.02 1.72
C THR A 128 -11.18 -7.21 2.00
N GLY A 129 -11.22 -6.51 3.13
CA GLY A 129 -12.29 -5.60 3.48
C GLY A 129 -13.64 -6.29 3.63
N ARG A 130 -14.65 -5.71 2.99
CA ARG A 130 -16.04 -6.18 2.99
C ARG A 130 -16.32 -7.14 1.80
N SER A 131 -15.37 -7.28 0.89
CA SER A 131 -15.33 -8.37 -0.10
C SER A 131 -15.11 -9.72 0.59
N THR A 132 -15.33 -10.86 -0.09
CA THR A 132 -15.06 -12.18 0.52
C THR A 132 -13.59 -12.26 0.93
N ARG A 133 -13.32 -12.17 2.24
CA ARG A 133 -11.99 -12.16 2.82
C ARG A 133 -11.26 -13.46 2.53
N LEU A 134 -9.97 -13.37 2.24
CA LEU A 134 -9.07 -14.52 2.23
C LEU A 134 -8.65 -14.76 3.68
N ASP A 135 -9.08 -15.89 4.24
CA ASP A 135 -8.84 -16.27 5.64
C ASP A 135 -8.67 -17.79 5.78
N CYS A 136 -8.09 -18.17 6.93
CA CYS A 136 -7.83 -19.56 7.32
C CYS A 136 -8.63 -19.96 8.58
N VAL A 137 -9.89 -19.51 8.66
CA VAL A 137 -10.78 -19.72 9.81
C VAL A 137 -10.90 -21.17 10.27
N SER A 138 -10.91 -22.16 9.37
CA SER A 138 -11.03 -23.58 9.78
C SER A 138 -9.75 -24.09 10.45
N ALA A 139 -8.60 -23.54 10.08
CA ALA A 139 -7.30 -23.79 10.70
C ALA A 139 -7.04 -22.91 11.93
N GLN A 140 -7.97 -22.00 12.29
CA GLN A 140 -7.85 -20.98 13.32
C GLN A 140 -6.67 -19.99 13.17
N ALA A 141 -5.97 -20.03 12.02
CA ALA A 141 -4.89 -19.12 11.69
C ALA A 141 -5.43 -17.72 11.38
N THR A 142 -4.63 -16.67 11.69
CA THR A 142 -5.04 -15.25 11.59
C THR A 142 -6.29 -14.87 12.41
N THR A 143 -6.62 -15.65 13.46
CA THR A 143 -7.75 -15.38 14.37
C THR A 143 -7.26 -14.90 15.74
N THR A 144 -8.18 -14.49 16.63
CA THR A 144 -7.84 -14.12 18.02
C THR A 144 -7.19 -15.24 18.85
N GLY A 145 -7.22 -16.49 18.38
CA GLY A 145 -6.50 -17.62 18.98
C GLY A 145 -5.12 -17.91 18.36
N SER A 146 -4.72 -17.19 17.31
CA SER A 146 -3.43 -17.33 16.63
C SER A 146 -2.27 -16.80 17.48
N PRO A 147 -1.06 -17.42 17.43
CA PRO A 147 0.14 -16.89 18.08
C PRO A 147 0.50 -15.45 17.65
N SER A 148 0.19 -15.09 16.39
CA SER A 148 0.45 -13.76 15.80
C SER A 148 -0.84 -12.95 15.59
N GLY A 149 -1.96 -13.36 16.21
CA GLY A 149 -3.24 -12.65 16.17
C GLY A 149 -3.82 -12.55 14.76
N SER A 150 -3.84 -11.34 14.20
CA SER A 150 -4.36 -11.10 12.83
C SER A 150 -3.34 -11.35 11.72
N GLU A 151 -2.06 -11.50 12.07
CA GLU A 151 -1.00 -11.95 11.16
C GLU A 151 -0.88 -13.47 11.23
N ILE A 152 -0.34 -14.09 10.17
CA ILE A 152 -0.14 -15.54 10.11
C ILE A 152 1.18 -15.94 10.74
N ASP A 153 1.15 -16.90 11.65
CA ASP A 153 2.38 -17.44 12.25
C ASP A 153 3.04 -18.49 11.32
N LEU A 154 4.36 -18.63 11.37
CA LEU A 154 5.10 -19.64 10.61
C LEU A 154 4.62 -21.08 10.89
N SER A 155 4.16 -21.37 12.12
CA SER A 155 3.61 -22.67 12.51
C SER A 155 2.22 -22.95 11.91
N GLU A 156 1.48 -21.92 11.50
CA GLU A 156 0.12 -22.03 10.98
C GLU A 156 0.06 -22.29 9.47
N VAL A 157 1.13 -21.96 8.74
CA VAL A 157 1.16 -21.95 7.27
C VAL A 157 0.67 -23.27 6.66
N SER A 158 1.14 -24.40 7.16
CA SER A 158 0.79 -25.72 6.61
C SER A 158 -0.69 -26.08 6.82
N ALA A 159 -1.31 -25.67 7.93
CA ALA A 159 -2.73 -25.86 8.19
C ALA A 159 -3.60 -24.87 7.41
N CYS A 160 -3.16 -23.61 7.33
CA CYS A 160 -3.80 -22.57 6.52
C CYS A 160 -3.82 -22.94 5.03
N ALA A 161 -2.72 -23.47 4.49
CA ALA A 161 -2.65 -23.99 3.12
C ALA A 161 -3.68 -25.11 2.86
N GLN A 162 -3.93 -25.98 3.85
CA GLN A 162 -4.93 -27.04 3.73
C GLN A 162 -6.37 -26.48 3.70
N ASP A 163 -6.69 -25.51 4.56
CA ASP A 163 -7.99 -24.82 4.57
C ASP A 163 -8.24 -24.06 3.25
N LEU A 164 -7.24 -23.31 2.78
CA LEU A 164 -7.31 -22.58 1.50
C LEU A 164 -7.51 -23.52 0.30
N LYS A 165 -6.74 -24.61 0.23
CA LYS A 165 -6.90 -25.63 -0.82
C LYS A 165 -8.29 -26.25 -0.82
N TYR A 166 -8.88 -26.46 0.35
CA TYR A 166 -10.23 -27.00 0.48
C TYR A 166 -11.31 -25.96 0.09
N LYS A 167 -11.16 -24.70 0.53
CA LYS A 167 -12.10 -23.60 0.28
C LYS A 167 -12.12 -23.11 -1.18
N PHE A 168 -10.95 -22.99 -1.81
CA PHE A 168 -10.78 -22.27 -3.08
C PHE A 168 -10.11 -23.11 -4.17
N GLY A 169 -9.29 -24.10 -3.79
CA GLY A 169 -8.48 -24.88 -4.71
C GLY A 169 -7.26 -24.08 -5.16
N ASP A 170 -7.30 -23.54 -6.37
CA ASP A 170 -6.24 -22.70 -6.93
C ASP A 170 -6.39 -21.25 -6.47
N LEU A 171 -5.31 -20.72 -5.89
CA LEU A 171 -5.24 -19.35 -5.37
C LEU A 171 -5.07 -18.28 -6.45
N SER A 172 -4.98 -18.67 -7.73
CA SER A 172 -5.14 -17.77 -8.88
C SER A 172 -6.51 -17.07 -8.87
N SER A 173 -7.49 -17.60 -8.13
CA SER A 173 -8.72 -16.90 -7.76
C SER A 173 -8.51 -15.60 -6.99
N PHE A 174 -7.33 -15.33 -6.42
CA PHE A 174 -6.99 -14.08 -5.75
C PHE A 174 -5.83 -13.35 -6.42
N SER A 175 -5.49 -13.72 -7.67
CA SER A 175 -4.40 -13.09 -8.42
C SER A 175 -4.70 -11.66 -8.86
N MET A 176 -3.63 -10.91 -9.14
CA MET A 176 -3.71 -9.55 -9.71
C MET A 176 -4.52 -9.54 -11.01
N THR A 177 -4.35 -10.52 -11.90
CA THR A 177 -5.13 -10.63 -13.13
C THR A 177 -6.61 -10.88 -12.87
N THR A 178 -6.96 -11.79 -11.96
CA THR A 178 -8.36 -12.09 -11.66
C THR A 178 -9.06 -10.90 -11.00
N ALA A 179 -8.33 -10.10 -10.21
CA ALA A 179 -8.80 -8.81 -9.69
C ALA A 179 -8.94 -7.73 -10.79
N ALA A 180 -8.03 -7.65 -11.76
CA ALA A 180 -8.18 -6.76 -12.92
C ALA A 180 -9.39 -7.16 -13.80
N MET A 181 -9.68 -8.46 -13.91
CA MET A 181 -10.86 -8.96 -14.61
C MET A 181 -12.19 -8.62 -13.92
N ASP A 182 -12.20 -8.47 -12.59
CA ASP A 182 -13.37 -7.92 -11.87
C ASP A 182 -13.70 -6.52 -12.34
N ILE A 183 -12.68 -5.67 -12.42
CA ILE A 183 -12.81 -4.26 -12.78
C ILE A 183 -13.25 -4.15 -14.23
N ALA A 184 -12.60 -4.85 -15.15
CA ALA A 184 -13.02 -4.93 -16.54
C ALA A 184 -14.48 -5.38 -16.68
N THR A 185 -14.89 -6.39 -15.89
CA THR A 185 -16.26 -6.93 -15.92
C THR A 185 -17.27 -5.97 -15.29
N PHE A 186 -16.90 -5.30 -14.19
CA PHE A 186 -17.75 -4.35 -13.49
C PHE A 186 -17.98 -3.10 -14.35
N ILE A 187 -16.90 -2.52 -14.88
CA ILE A 187 -16.93 -1.42 -15.84
C ILE A 187 -17.82 -1.78 -17.04
N SER A 188 -17.66 -2.97 -17.61
CA SER A 188 -18.44 -3.38 -18.79
C SER A 188 -19.92 -3.66 -18.53
N LYS A 189 -20.37 -3.88 -17.28
CA LYS A 189 -21.73 -4.40 -16.99
C LYS A 189 -22.57 -3.54 -16.05
N PHE A 190 -21.95 -2.78 -15.17
CA PHE A 190 -22.63 -2.12 -14.04
C PHE A 190 -22.34 -0.63 -13.93
N THR A 191 -21.49 -0.06 -14.79
CA THR A 191 -21.42 1.39 -15.00
C THR A 191 -22.45 1.83 -16.04
N ASN A 192 -22.51 3.13 -16.28
CA ASN A 192 -23.32 3.78 -17.32
C ASN A 192 -22.86 3.51 -18.77
N GLY A 193 -21.83 2.68 -18.99
CA GLY A 193 -21.26 2.41 -20.31
C GLY A 193 -20.55 3.61 -20.96
N LYS A 194 -20.22 4.64 -20.17
CA LYS A 194 -19.47 5.83 -20.61
C LYS A 194 -17.97 5.66 -20.39
N ASP A 195 -17.25 6.59 -20.99
CA ASP A 195 -15.84 6.87 -20.79
C ASP A 195 -15.42 6.74 -19.31
N THR A 196 -14.47 5.85 -19.06
CA THR A 196 -13.99 5.49 -17.73
C THR A 196 -12.52 5.86 -17.60
N VAL A 197 -12.15 6.50 -16.50
CA VAL A 197 -10.76 6.64 -16.06
C VAL A 197 -10.54 5.66 -14.91
N VAL A 198 -9.35 5.07 -14.79
CA VAL A 198 -9.03 4.17 -13.68
C VAL A 198 -7.78 4.68 -12.98
N TYR A 199 -7.85 4.81 -11.67
CA TYR A 199 -6.75 5.31 -10.83
C TYR A 199 -6.25 4.22 -9.89
N GLY A 200 -4.93 4.04 -9.87
CA GLY A 200 -4.24 3.18 -8.93
C GLY A 200 -3.16 3.96 -8.20
N THR A 201 -3.08 3.77 -6.89
CA THR A 201 -1.94 4.24 -6.08
C THR A 201 -1.18 3.06 -5.51
N SER A 202 0.14 3.16 -5.37
CA SER A 202 0.97 2.10 -4.79
C SER A 202 0.83 0.77 -5.57
N TYR A 203 0.61 -0.38 -4.90
CA TYR A 203 0.18 -1.65 -5.52
C TYR A 203 -0.93 -1.48 -6.57
N GLY A 204 -1.85 -0.53 -6.36
CA GLY A 204 -2.93 -0.23 -7.31
C GLY A 204 -2.42 0.10 -8.70
N THR A 205 -1.23 0.69 -8.85
CA THR A 205 -0.60 0.96 -10.15
C THR A 205 -0.32 -0.32 -10.94
N ALA A 206 0.17 -1.39 -10.32
CA ALA A 206 0.37 -2.68 -11.00
C ALA A 206 -0.95 -3.33 -11.42
N LEU A 207 -2.01 -3.15 -10.62
CA LEU A 207 -3.34 -3.66 -10.94
C LEU A 207 -3.99 -2.88 -12.10
N VAL A 208 -3.81 -1.55 -12.13
CA VAL A 208 -4.24 -0.69 -13.25
C VAL A 208 -3.46 -1.01 -14.53
N GLU A 209 -2.15 -1.27 -14.43
CA GLU A 209 -1.33 -1.76 -15.53
C GLU A 209 -1.80 -3.14 -16.03
N ARG A 210 -2.12 -4.06 -15.12
CA ARG A 210 -2.73 -5.37 -15.45
C ARG A 210 -4.09 -5.22 -16.15
N LEU A 211 -4.88 -4.19 -15.81
CA LEU A 211 -6.12 -3.85 -16.51
C LEU A 211 -5.87 -3.28 -17.92
N MET A 212 -4.78 -2.54 -18.16
CA MET A 212 -4.41 -2.07 -19.51
C MET A 212 -4.23 -3.24 -20.49
N HIS A 213 -3.64 -4.34 -20.03
CA HIS A 213 -3.50 -5.57 -20.83
C HIS A 213 -4.84 -6.16 -21.29
N LEU A 214 -5.92 -5.98 -20.51
CA LEU A 214 -7.27 -6.48 -20.83
C LEU A 214 -8.01 -5.61 -21.86
N LYS A 215 -7.51 -4.41 -22.17
CA LYS A 215 -8.01 -3.52 -23.25
C LYS A 215 -9.52 -3.25 -23.19
N THR A 216 -10.04 -3.00 -22.00
CA THR A 216 -11.48 -2.72 -21.75
C THR A 216 -11.94 -1.50 -22.57
N PRO A 217 -12.85 -1.63 -23.55
CA PRO A 217 -13.08 -0.58 -24.57
C PRO A 217 -13.62 0.76 -24.09
N THR A 218 -14.20 0.81 -22.88
CA THR A 218 -14.71 2.05 -22.27
C THR A 218 -13.66 2.74 -21.39
N VAL A 219 -12.49 2.14 -21.15
CA VAL A 219 -11.43 2.77 -20.35
C VAL A 219 -10.56 3.64 -21.25
N ILE A 220 -10.75 4.96 -21.11
CA ILE A 220 -10.11 6.00 -21.92
C ILE A 220 -8.90 6.64 -21.24
N GLY A 221 -8.65 6.33 -19.96
CA GLY A 221 -7.55 6.92 -19.21
C GLY A 221 -7.12 6.04 -18.05
N TYR A 222 -5.81 5.89 -17.90
CA TYR A 222 -5.20 5.19 -16.77
C TYR A 222 -4.35 6.21 -15.99
N VAL A 223 -4.52 6.26 -14.66
CA VAL A 223 -3.73 7.12 -13.77
C VAL A 223 -2.99 6.24 -12.78
N LEU A 224 -1.68 6.44 -12.65
CA LEU A 224 -0.80 5.62 -11.82
C LEU A 224 0.02 6.52 -10.90
N ASP A 225 -0.30 6.54 -9.60
CA ASP A 225 0.32 7.40 -8.59
C ASP A 225 1.24 6.60 -7.64
N GLY A 226 2.53 6.91 -7.63
CA GLY A 226 3.54 6.16 -6.85
C GLY A 226 3.71 4.73 -7.35
N VAL A 227 4.37 4.56 -8.49
CA VAL A 227 4.41 3.31 -9.28
C VAL A 227 5.11 2.12 -8.59
N SER A 228 4.40 1.00 -8.49
CA SER A 228 4.81 -0.26 -7.84
C SER A 228 4.59 -1.47 -8.76
N THR A 229 5.12 -1.45 -9.98
CA THR A 229 5.00 -2.57 -10.94
C THR A 229 6.35 -3.18 -11.32
N THR A 230 6.33 -4.45 -11.71
CA THR A 230 7.45 -5.16 -12.34
C THR A 230 7.40 -5.09 -13.87
N ALA A 231 6.32 -4.56 -14.44
CA ALA A 231 6.14 -4.42 -15.89
C ALA A 231 7.25 -3.56 -16.51
N THR A 232 7.67 -3.92 -17.73
CA THR A 232 8.63 -3.21 -18.59
C THR A 232 10.07 -2.99 -18.07
N ALA A 233 10.32 -3.15 -16.78
CA ALA A 233 11.60 -2.84 -16.16
C ALA A 233 12.70 -3.85 -16.56
N ALA A 234 13.97 -3.42 -16.46
CA ALA A 234 15.09 -4.35 -16.35
C ALA A 234 15.10 -4.97 -14.94
N LYS A 235 15.65 -6.20 -14.77
CA LYS A 235 15.56 -6.94 -13.49
C LYS A 235 16.11 -6.19 -12.27
N ASP A 236 17.09 -5.32 -12.47
CA ASP A 236 17.71 -4.45 -11.48
C ASP A 236 16.85 -3.23 -11.09
N LYS A 237 15.89 -2.87 -11.96
CA LYS A 237 14.86 -1.84 -11.76
C LYS A 237 13.48 -2.40 -11.38
N PHE A 238 13.36 -3.68 -11.01
CA PHE A 238 12.09 -4.20 -10.50
C PHE A 238 11.77 -3.62 -9.12
N ALA A 239 10.53 -3.17 -8.91
CA ALA A 239 9.96 -2.81 -7.62
C ALA A 239 9.70 -4.04 -6.74
N TYR A 240 10.74 -4.86 -6.52
CA TYR A 240 10.68 -6.00 -5.62
C TYR A 240 10.52 -5.51 -4.18
N PHE A 241 9.58 -6.09 -3.46
CA PHE A 241 9.25 -5.67 -2.10
C PHE A 241 10.43 -5.82 -1.11
N SER A 242 11.29 -6.81 -1.34
CA SER A 242 12.54 -7.07 -0.61
C SER A 242 13.68 -6.07 -0.91
N MET A 243 13.47 -5.12 -1.82
CA MET A 243 14.37 -3.99 -2.09
C MET A 243 13.97 -2.72 -1.32
N GLY A 244 12.81 -2.70 -0.65
CA GLY A 244 12.24 -1.51 -0.02
C GLY A 244 13.19 -0.77 0.93
N ASP A 245 14.08 -1.47 1.65
CA ASP A 245 15.05 -0.81 2.54
C ASP A 245 16.20 -0.12 1.79
N ARG A 246 16.64 -0.67 0.64
CA ARG A 246 17.59 0.02 -0.26
C ARG A 246 16.90 1.25 -0.86
N ASP A 247 15.67 1.06 -1.32
CA ASP A 247 14.87 2.08 -1.99
C ASP A 247 14.54 3.26 -1.07
N THR A 248 14.21 2.97 0.20
CA THR A 248 14.11 3.98 1.27
C THR A 248 15.43 4.68 1.48
N GLY A 249 16.55 3.95 1.50
CA GLY A 249 17.89 4.49 1.68
C GLY A 249 18.28 5.51 0.62
N GLU A 250 18.05 5.18 -0.66
CA GLU A 250 18.33 6.07 -1.80
C GLU A 250 17.52 7.39 -1.71
N VAL A 251 16.24 7.31 -1.31
CA VAL A 251 15.39 8.51 -1.11
C VAL A 251 15.77 9.26 0.17
N GLY A 252 16.19 8.55 1.22
CA GLY A 252 16.70 9.14 2.45
C GLY A 252 17.99 9.93 2.23
N ASP A 253 18.91 9.41 1.41
CA ASP A 253 20.12 10.13 1.00
C ASP A 253 19.75 11.42 0.25
N ALA A 254 18.81 11.36 -0.70
CA ALA A 254 18.31 12.55 -1.41
C ALA A 254 17.66 13.56 -0.45
N PHE A 255 16.87 13.11 0.53
CA PHE A 255 16.25 13.98 1.54
C PHE A 255 17.29 14.67 2.45
N LEU A 256 18.35 13.96 2.85
CA LEU A 256 19.38 14.51 3.75
C LEU A 256 20.16 15.66 3.10
N GLU A 257 20.40 15.61 1.78
CA GLU A 257 21.07 16.69 1.05
C GLU A 257 20.22 17.98 0.97
N LEU A 258 18.88 17.88 0.96
CA LEU A 258 17.98 19.04 0.89
C LEU A 258 18.03 19.95 2.13
N CYS A 259 18.67 19.52 3.22
CA CYS A 259 18.88 20.36 4.39
C CYS A 259 19.64 21.66 4.08
N ILE A 260 20.43 21.71 3.01
CA ILE A 260 21.13 22.93 2.59
C ILE A 260 20.19 24.01 2.02
N ASP A 261 19.02 23.60 1.51
CA ASP A 261 18.03 24.47 0.88
C ASP A 261 17.00 25.03 1.90
N ASP A 262 16.96 24.47 3.12
CA ASP A 262 16.10 24.91 4.22
C ASP A 262 16.88 25.82 5.20
N GLU A 263 16.34 27.02 5.49
CA GLU A 263 17.04 28.03 6.30
C GLU A 263 17.23 27.58 7.77
N GLU A 264 16.26 26.86 8.34
CA GLU A 264 16.35 26.38 9.73
C GLU A 264 17.34 25.23 9.82
N CYS A 265 17.27 24.25 8.91
CA CYS A 265 18.14 23.08 8.87
C CYS A 265 19.62 23.46 8.61
N SER A 266 19.88 24.21 7.54
CA SER A 266 21.23 24.65 7.15
C SER A 266 21.89 25.52 8.24
N ARG A 267 21.10 26.23 9.04
CA ARG A 267 21.61 27.10 10.11
C ARG A 267 22.34 26.34 11.22
N TYR A 268 21.88 25.15 11.59
CA TYR A 268 22.49 24.36 12.68
C TYR A 268 23.56 23.38 12.18
N LEU A 269 23.67 23.17 10.86
CA LEU A 269 24.59 22.21 10.23
C LEU A 269 25.67 22.87 9.35
N LYS A 270 26.06 24.11 9.66
CA LYS A 270 27.02 24.91 8.88
C LYS A 270 28.43 24.31 8.73
N ALA A 271 28.80 23.30 9.52
CA ALA A 271 30.13 22.70 9.53
C ALA A 271 30.22 21.35 8.79
N GLU A 272 29.09 20.67 8.56
CA GLU A 272 29.03 19.31 8.02
C GLU A 272 27.61 19.06 7.46
N SER A 273 27.47 18.39 6.30
CA SER A 273 26.13 18.10 5.76
C SER A 273 25.36 17.11 6.65
N LEU A 274 24.03 17.19 6.65
CA LEU A 274 23.18 16.31 7.45
C LEU A 274 23.47 14.82 7.19
N SER A 275 23.76 14.45 5.93
CA SER A 275 24.20 13.11 5.52
C SER A 275 25.51 12.67 6.17
N ALA A 276 26.46 13.58 6.35
CA ALA A 276 27.72 13.30 7.02
C ALA A 276 27.55 13.24 8.55
N SER A 277 26.76 14.14 9.15
CA SER A 277 26.42 14.08 10.57
C SER A 277 25.61 12.84 10.95
N LEU A 278 24.75 12.31 10.05
CA LEU A 278 24.10 11.02 10.24
C LEU A 278 25.11 9.86 10.21
N ARG A 279 26.06 9.85 9.27
CA ARG A 279 27.12 8.83 9.23
C ARG A 279 27.99 8.87 10.50
N HIS A 280 28.35 10.05 10.99
CA HIS A 280 29.05 10.22 12.27
C HIS A 280 28.23 9.63 13.43
N LEU A 281 26.94 9.96 13.50
CA LEU A 281 26.04 9.45 14.54
C LEU A 281 26.00 7.91 14.54
N ILE A 282 25.85 7.31 13.36
CA ILE A 282 25.83 5.85 13.18
C ILE A 282 27.11 5.21 13.72
N GLU A 283 28.28 5.73 13.35
CA GLU A 283 29.58 5.23 13.83
C GLU A 283 29.73 5.41 15.35
N LYS A 284 29.29 6.54 15.89
CA LYS A 284 29.31 6.87 17.32
C LYS A 284 28.45 5.91 18.14
N LEU A 285 27.19 5.69 17.75
CA LEU A 285 26.27 4.79 18.46
C LEU A 285 26.75 3.33 18.42
N ASP A 286 27.33 2.89 17.30
CA ASP A 286 27.78 1.51 17.13
C ASP A 286 29.10 1.22 17.88
N LYS A 287 29.94 2.24 18.05
CA LYS A 287 31.13 2.20 18.90
C LYS A 287 30.79 2.27 20.40
N GLU A 288 29.74 3.01 20.76
CA GLU A 288 29.31 3.24 22.14
C GLU A 288 27.84 2.83 22.37
N PRO A 289 27.48 1.53 22.19
CA PRO A 289 26.09 1.06 22.19
C PRO A 289 25.40 1.15 23.56
N ASN A 290 26.16 1.37 24.63
CA ASN A 290 25.66 1.58 25.99
C ASN A 290 25.60 3.07 26.38
N SER A 291 25.90 4.00 25.46
CA SER A 291 25.72 5.43 25.71
C SER A 291 24.25 5.78 25.89
N SER A 292 23.95 6.84 26.65
CA SER A 292 22.56 7.21 26.96
C SER A 292 21.72 7.50 25.72
N CYS A 293 22.29 8.13 24.68
CA CYS A 293 21.57 8.36 23.42
C CYS A 293 21.42 7.09 22.56
N ALA A 294 22.37 6.15 22.60
CA ALA A 294 22.18 4.82 21.98
C ALA A 294 20.98 4.08 22.60
N GLN A 295 20.82 4.18 23.92
CA GLN A 295 19.71 3.56 24.63
C GLN A 295 18.34 4.20 24.31
N LEU A 296 18.27 5.51 24.06
CA LEU A 296 17.03 6.18 23.65
C LEU A 296 16.51 5.69 22.29
N VAL A 297 17.42 5.43 21.35
CA VAL A 297 17.09 4.94 19.99
C VAL A 297 16.69 3.45 20.01
N SER A 298 17.05 2.70 21.05
CA SER A 298 16.65 1.29 21.22
C SER A 298 15.18 1.17 21.65
N THR A 299 14.26 1.46 20.74
CA THR A 299 12.82 1.64 20.98
C THR A 299 12.10 0.45 21.64
N LYS A 300 12.65 -0.77 21.57
CA LYS A 300 12.21 -1.95 22.33
C LYS A 300 13.21 -2.21 23.47
N GLY A 301 12.75 -2.07 24.72
CA GLY A 301 13.56 -2.09 25.95
C GLY A 301 14.16 -3.45 26.37
N ALA A 302 14.56 -4.29 25.42
CA ALA A 302 15.34 -5.50 25.66
C ALA A 302 16.81 -5.25 25.30
N GLN A 303 17.74 -6.00 25.91
CA GLN A 303 19.13 -6.05 25.48
C GLN A 303 19.24 -6.70 24.09
N SER A 304 19.02 -5.93 23.03
CA SER A 304 19.29 -6.39 21.67
C SER A 304 20.79 -6.61 21.50
N LYS A 305 21.18 -7.71 20.87
CA LYS A 305 22.55 -7.91 20.37
C LYS A 305 22.83 -7.13 19.08
N ASP A 306 21.85 -6.38 18.57
CA ASP A 306 22.03 -5.50 17.43
C ASP A 306 22.69 -4.19 17.82
N LEU A 307 23.40 -3.64 16.85
CA LEU A 307 23.94 -2.29 16.92
C LEU A 307 22.79 -1.26 16.90
N PRO A 308 22.84 -0.18 17.70
CA PRO A 308 21.76 0.82 17.76
C PRO A 308 21.47 1.49 16.42
N SER A 309 22.46 1.54 15.51
CA SER A 309 22.28 2.06 14.14
C SER A 309 21.19 1.37 13.32
N PHE A 310 20.85 0.11 13.61
CA PHE A 310 19.74 -0.59 12.96
C PHE A 310 18.39 -0.01 13.38
N SER A 311 18.22 0.26 14.68
CA SER A 311 17.03 0.94 15.20
C SER A 311 16.96 2.38 14.70
N LEU A 312 18.09 3.11 14.69
CA LEU A 312 18.16 4.48 14.16
C LEU A 312 17.64 4.56 12.71
N ARG A 313 18.18 3.70 11.82
CA ARG A 313 17.75 3.64 10.41
C ARG A 313 16.26 3.37 10.26
N SER A 314 15.74 2.43 11.06
CA SER A 314 14.33 2.02 11.05
C SER A 314 13.41 3.16 11.51
N THR A 315 13.81 3.88 12.57
CA THR A 315 13.08 5.07 13.04
C THR A 315 13.11 6.19 11.99
N LEU A 316 14.28 6.55 11.47
CA LEU A 316 14.41 7.64 10.50
C LEU A 316 13.68 7.34 9.19
N GLY A 317 13.72 6.09 8.69
CA GLY A 317 12.95 5.69 7.51
C GLY A 317 11.44 5.65 7.76
N GLY A 318 11.01 5.27 8.97
CA GLY A 318 9.61 5.39 9.39
C GLY A 318 9.13 6.84 9.50
N MET A 319 10.02 7.78 9.85
CA MET A 319 9.73 9.21 9.82
C MET A 319 9.69 9.76 8.38
N LEU A 320 10.59 9.29 7.51
CA LEU A 320 10.72 9.75 6.13
C LEU A 320 9.46 9.53 5.27
N VAL A 321 8.75 8.42 5.48
CA VAL A 321 7.55 8.07 4.72
C VAL A 321 6.31 8.91 5.07
N ASP A 322 6.34 9.64 6.18
CA ASP A 322 5.22 10.44 6.66
C ASP A 322 5.43 11.95 6.40
N PRO A 323 4.40 12.68 5.95
CA PRO A 323 4.52 14.10 5.61
C PRO A 323 5.00 14.98 6.78
N THR A 324 4.60 14.65 8.01
CA THR A 324 4.86 15.41 9.24
C THR A 324 6.16 14.95 9.91
N TRP A 325 6.34 13.65 10.12
CA TRP A 325 7.46 13.14 10.93
C TRP A 325 8.83 13.37 10.28
N ARG A 326 8.93 13.46 8.95
CA ARG A 326 10.20 13.72 8.25
C ARG A 326 10.84 15.06 8.61
N ALA A 327 10.06 16.07 8.98
CA ALA A 327 10.57 17.37 9.45
C ALA A 327 11.39 17.25 10.75
N PHE A 328 11.15 16.21 11.55
CA PHE A 328 11.92 15.92 12.77
C PHE A 328 13.26 15.22 12.50
N ILE A 329 13.53 14.72 11.29
CA ILE A 329 14.77 13.99 10.98
C ILE A 329 16.02 14.83 11.28
N PRO A 330 16.16 16.08 10.78
CA PRO A 330 17.33 16.91 11.10
C PRO A 330 17.55 17.21 12.60
N PRO A 331 16.55 17.72 13.38
CA PRO A 331 16.78 18.01 14.79
C PRO A 331 17.01 16.74 15.63
N VAL A 332 16.44 15.60 15.27
CA VAL A 332 16.73 14.32 15.94
C VAL A 332 18.19 13.91 15.70
N ILE A 333 18.70 14.01 14.47
CA ILE A 333 20.11 13.72 14.14
C ILE A 333 21.05 14.69 14.87
N TYR A 334 20.72 15.99 14.89
CA TYR A 334 21.48 17.02 15.60
C TYR A 334 21.59 16.73 17.11
N ARG A 335 20.45 16.55 17.78
CA ARG A 335 20.38 16.31 19.23
C ARG A 335 21.00 14.97 19.64
N LEU A 336 20.88 13.92 18.82
CA LEU A 336 21.54 12.64 19.08
C LEU A 336 23.07 12.73 18.93
N ASN A 337 23.58 13.55 18.02
CA ASN A 337 25.01 13.83 17.92
C ASN A 337 25.52 14.62 19.14
N HIS A 338 24.82 15.69 19.54
CA HIS A 338 25.19 16.54 20.67
C HIS A 338 25.07 15.80 22.02
N CYS A 339 23.95 15.12 22.26
CA CYS A 339 23.69 14.22 23.38
C CYS A 339 23.94 14.82 24.79
N THR A 340 23.67 16.11 25.00
CA THR A 340 23.73 16.71 26.35
C THR A 340 22.59 16.21 27.24
N GLU A 341 22.61 16.56 28.54
CA GLU A 341 21.47 16.29 29.44
C GLU A 341 20.18 16.96 28.95
N GLY A 342 20.27 18.15 28.34
CA GLY A 342 19.13 18.83 27.74
C GLY A 342 18.54 18.05 26.56
N ASP A 343 19.41 17.59 25.65
CA ASP A 343 19.01 16.79 24.48
C ASP A 343 18.37 15.48 24.89
N ARG A 344 18.93 14.79 25.89
CA ARG A 344 18.37 13.54 26.40
C ARG A 344 16.96 13.70 26.93
N ILE A 345 16.65 14.82 27.60
CA ILE A 345 15.30 15.10 28.10
C ILE A 345 14.32 15.28 26.94
N VAL A 346 14.68 16.13 25.95
CA VAL A 346 13.85 16.37 24.75
C VAL A 346 13.66 15.09 23.92
N LEU A 347 14.73 14.35 23.66
CA LEU A 347 14.69 13.09 22.92
C LEU A 347 13.90 11.99 23.66
N THR A 348 13.93 11.95 24.99
CA THR A 348 13.11 11.00 25.77
C THR A 348 11.62 11.27 25.55
N GLN A 349 11.20 12.54 25.53
CA GLN A 349 9.82 12.91 25.22
C GLN A 349 9.48 12.56 23.75
N PHE A 350 10.38 12.88 22.81
CA PHE A 350 10.20 12.57 21.39
C PHE A 350 9.97 11.06 21.15
N PHE A 351 10.88 10.21 21.62
CA PHE A 351 10.77 8.76 21.42
C PHE A 351 9.60 8.13 22.19
N ALA A 352 9.11 8.75 23.27
CA ALA A 352 7.89 8.33 23.94
C ALA A 352 6.64 8.69 23.11
N GLY A 353 6.56 9.93 22.60
CA GLY A 353 5.46 10.38 21.75
C GLY A 353 5.40 9.63 20.42
N LEU A 354 6.53 9.46 19.75
CA LEU A 354 6.65 8.66 18.52
C LEU A 354 6.23 7.20 18.75
N ARG A 355 6.61 6.59 19.89
CA ARG A 355 6.12 5.25 20.24
C ARG A 355 4.60 5.24 20.41
N SER A 356 4.03 6.21 21.12
CA SER A 356 2.59 6.32 21.32
C SER A 356 1.82 6.45 19.99
N ALA A 357 2.32 7.29 19.07
CA ALA A 357 1.74 7.48 17.74
C ALA A 357 1.82 6.23 16.84
N ILE A 358 2.86 5.39 17.02
CA ILE A 358 2.99 4.10 16.34
C ILE A 358 2.09 3.02 16.97
N GLU A 359 1.88 3.06 18.29
CA GLU A 359 1.07 2.07 19.03
C GLU A 359 -0.45 2.32 18.91
N THR A 360 -0.87 3.55 18.55
CA THR A 360 -2.27 3.87 18.21
C THR A 360 -2.68 3.31 16.84
N LEU A 361 -3.10 2.05 16.82
CA LEU A 361 -3.73 1.43 15.64
C LEU A 361 -5.13 2.02 15.38
N PRO A 362 -5.45 2.47 14.16
CA PRO A 362 -6.81 2.83 13.77
C PRO A 362 -7.78 1.65 13.90
N GLN A 363 -9.06 1.95 14.15
CA GLN A 363 -10.12 0.93 14.33
C GLN A 363 -10.34 0.05 13.09
N ASP A 364 -9.86 0.49 11.91
CA ASP A 364 -9.94 -0.17 10.61
C ASP A 364 -9.18 -1.50 10.46
N THR A 365 -8.35 -1.89 11.44
CA THR A 365 -7.59 -3.17 11.39
C THR A 365 -8.47 -4.40 11.15
N ALA A 366 -9.74 -4.36 11.57
CA ALA A 366 -10.71 -5.43 11.35
C ALA A 366 -10.92 -5.79 9.86
N TYR A 367 -10.70 -4.84 8.93
CA TYR A 367 -10.93 -5.02 7.49
C TYR A 367 -9.69 -5.46 6.71
N VAL A 368 -8.51 -5.41 7.32
CA VAL A 368 -7.22 -5.77 6.70
C VAL A 368 -7.11 -7.29 6.51
N SER A 369 -6.67 -7.75 5.33
CA SER A 369 -6.24 -9.14 5.11
C SER A 369 -4.74 -9.21 4.80
N MET A 370 -3.92 -9.41 5.85
CA MET A 370 -2.48 -9.64 5.70
C MET A 370 -2.19 -10.93 4.91
N LEU A 371 -3.05 -11.96 5.01
CA LEU A 371 -2.93 -13.18 4.23
C LEU A 371 -3.08 -12.95 2.72
N LEU A 372 -4.00 -12.07 2.28
CA LEU A 372 -4.10 -11.66 0.88
C LEU A 372 -2.86 -10.87 0.44
N TYR A 373 -2.41 -9.94 1.28
CA TYR A 373 -1.23 -9.15 1.01
C TYR A 373 0.01 -10.02 0.81
N ASP A 374 0.28 -10.96 1.71
CA ASP A 374 1.40 -11.90 1.57
C ASP A 374 1.23 -12.81 0.34
N LEU A 375 0.03 -13.35 0.08
CA LEU A 375 -0.24 -14.15 -1.13
C LEU A 375 0.15 -13.39 -2.41
N VAL A 376 -0.26 -12.13 -2.55
CA VAL A 376 0.00 -11.32 -3.74
C VAL A 376 1.44 -10.83 -3.79
N VAL A 377 2.01 -10.35 -2.68
CA VAL A 377 3.42 -9.90 -2.62
C VAL A 377 4.36 -11.05 -2.96
N PHE A 378 4.16 -12.24 -2.39
CA PHE A 378 5.02 -13.41 -2.66
C PHE A 378 4.86 -13.96 -4.07
N SER A 379 3.66 -13.91 -4.66
CA SER A 379 3.43 -14.36 -6.04
C SER A 379 3.97 -13.37 -7.08
N GLU A 380 3.71 -12.07 -6.93
CA GLU A 380 3.94 -11.06 -7.97
C GLU A 380 5.25 -10.26 -7.79
N THR A 381 5.66 -9.92 -6.55
CA THR A 381 6.67 -8.88 -6.26
C THR A 381 7.78 -9.26 -5.27
N TRP A 382 7.95 -10.54 -4.93
CA TRP A 382 9.10 -11.02 -4.16
C TRP A 382 10.26 -11.45 -5.07
N GLU A 383 11.50 -11.25 -4.59
CA GLU A 383 12.70 -11.76 -5.27
C GLU A 383 12.72 -13.30 -5.28
N THR A 384 12.76 -13.88 -6.48
CA THR A 384 12.80 -15.33 -6.73
C THR A 384 14.07 -15.65 -7.52
N PRO A 385 15.04 -16.45 -6.99
CA PRO A 385 15.05 -17.08 -5.67
C PRO A 385 15.16 -16.11 -4.49
N ALA A 386 14.72 -16.54 -3.31
CA ALA A 386 14.74 -15.74 -2.09
C ALA A 386 16.16 -15.22 -1.74
N PRO A 387 16.32 -13.91 -1.44
CA PRO A 387 17.64 -13.33 -1.14
C PRO A 387 18.16 -13.85 0.20
N PRO A 388 19.41 -14.32 0.32
CA PRO A 388 19.91 -14.87 1.58
C PRO A 388 20.04 -13.79 2.65
N PHE A 389 19.86 -14.14 3.92
CA PHE A 389 19.91 -13.22 5.08
C PHE A 389 21.08 -12.24 5.07
N ARG A 390 22.27 -12.69 4.65
CA ARG A 390 23.47 -11.83 4.52
C ARG A 390 23.31 -10.66 3.55
N VAL A 391 22.50 -10.81 2.50
CA VAL A 391 22.20 -9.77 1.51
C VAL A 391 21.22 -8.77 2.10
N LEU A 392 20.12 -9.23 2.72
CA LEU A 392 19.17 -8.37 3.42
C LEU A 392 19.86 -7.52 4.51
N LYS A 393 20.69 -8.16 5.36
CA LYS A 393 21.46 -7.45 6.38
C LYS A 393 22.51 -6.50 5.81
N LYS A 394 23.04 -6.76 4.61
CA LYS A 394 23.95 -5.82 3.91
C LYS A 394 23.19 -4.60 3.38
N ARG A 395 22.04 -4.79 2.72
CA ARG A 395 21.21 -3.68 2.19
C ARG A 395 20.92 -2.62 3.25
N ILE A 396 20.51 -3.04 4.45
CA ILE A 396 20.24 -2.10 5.56
C ILE A 396 21.50 -1.45 6.13
N LYS A 397 22.64 -2.16 6.20
CA LYS A 397 23.91 -1.56 6.62
C LYS A 397 24.38 -0.47 5.66
N ASP A 398 24.25 -0.73 4.37
CA ASP A 398 24.69 0.18 3.31
C ASP A 398 23.76 1.40 3.16
N ALA A 399 22.50 1.32 3.59
CA ALA A 399 21.53 2.41 3.55
C ALA A 399 21.67 3.39 4.74
N SER A 400 21.36 4.67 4.54
CA SER A 400 21.28 5.69 5.61
C SER A 400 19.99 5.62 6.43
N MET A 401 18.88 5.22 5.80
CA MET A 401 17.56 5.02 6.40
C MET A 401 16.90 3.75 5.83
N CYS A 402 15.99 3.13 6.55
CA CYS A 402 15.20 1.99 6.06
C CYS A 402 13.82 1.98 6.74
N VAL A 403 12.77 1.48 6.07
CA VAL A 403 11.43 1.38 6.70
C VAL A 403 11.34 0.16 7.62
N ARG A 404 12.10 -0.92 7.35
CA ARG A 404 12.06 -2.14 8.16
C ARG A 404 13.43 -2.49 8.71
N ASN A 405 13.45 -3.27 9.79
CA ASN A 405 14.70 -3.85 10.27
C ASN A 405 14.99 -5.18 9.54
N TYR A 406 16.25 -5.62 9.54
CA TYR A 406 16.68 -6.78 8.77
C TYR A 406 16.07 -8.10 9.25
N LYS A 407 15.59 -8.17 10.50
CA LYS A 407 14.87 -9.32 11.06
C LYS A 407 13.43 -9.37 10.55
N ASP A 408 12.77 -8.22 10.37
CA ASP A 408 11.43 -8.16 9.77
C ASP A 408 11.48 -8.68 8.32
N MET A 409 12.47 -8.21 7.54
CA MET A 409 12.69 -8.74 6.19
C MET A 409 13.10 -10.22 6.20
N HIS A 410 13.86 -10.68 7.21
CA HIS A 410 14.17 -12.10 7.36
C HIS A 410 12.94 -12.95 7.68
N MET A 411 12.04 -12.46 8.53
CA MET A 411 10.77 -13.09 8.88
C MET A 411 9.84 -13.19 7.67
N ARG A 412 9.72 -12.12 6.88
CA ARG A 412 9.00 -12.18 5.59
C ARG A 412 9.64 -13.16 4.60
N ASN A 413 10.96 -13.30 4.62
CA ASN A 413 11.67 -14.33 3.83
C ASN A 413 11.36 -15.76 4.32
N GLN A 414 11.29 -15.99 5.63
CA GLN A 414 10.87 -17.27 6.21
C GLN A 414 9.43 -17.60 5.80
N LEU A 415 8.53 -16.61 5.86
CA LEU A 415 7.14 -16.75 5.47
C LEU A 415 7.00 -17.01 3.95
N TYR A 416 7.74 -16.29 3.11
CA TYR A 416 7.85 -16.55 1.68
C TYR A 416 8.28 -17.99 1.40
N CYS A 417 9.32 -18.50 2.05
CA CYS A 417 9.78 -19.87 1.88
C CYS A 417 8.72 -20.90 2.33
N ALA A 418 8.01 -20.62 3.43
CA ALA A 418 6.92 -21.46 3.91
C ALA A 418 5.70 -21.48 2.97
N PHE A 419 5.37 -20.33 2.35
CA PHE A 419 4.25 -20.14 1.41
C PHE A 419 4.57 -20.74 0.03
N SER A 420 5.72 -20.39 -0.54
CA SER A 420 6.13 -20.76 -1.90
C SER A 420 6.61 -22.20 -2.02
N LYS A 421 7.11 -22.79 -0.93
CA LYS A 421 7.87 -24.05 -0.94
C LYS A 421 9.03 -24.03 -1.95
N GLU A 422 9.60 -22.84 -2.20
CA GLU A 422 10.70 -22.63 -3.14
C GLU A 422 11.91 -23.51 -2.80
N LYS A 423 12.41 -24.24 -3.80
CA LYS A 423 13.65 -25.02 -3.69
C LYS A 423 14.85 -24.15 -4.03
N SER A 424 15.43 -23.53 -3.02
CA SER A 424 16.63 -22.70 -3.15
C SER A 424 17.52 -22.81 -1.92
N PRO A 425 18.85 -22.55 -2.03
CA PRO A 425 19.75 -22.60 -0.87
C PRO A 425 19.34 -21.69 0.30
N THR A 426 18.59 -20.62 0.03
CA THR A 426 18.02 -19.75 1.07
C THR A 426 16.90 -20.45 1.81
N CYS A 427 15.92 -21.02 1.09
CA CYS A 427 14.76 -21.67 1.71
C CYS A 427 15.07 -23.05 2.30
N ASP A 428 15.86 -23.88 1.60
CA ASP A 428 16.32 -25.18 2.08
C ASP A 428 17.14 -25.04 3.38
N GLY A 429 17.94 -23.98 3.47
CA GLY A 429 18.76 -23.67 4.65
C GLY A 429 17.98 -23.25 5.90
N LEU A 430 16.69 -22.92 5.77
CA LEU A 430 15.82 -22.59 6.92
C LEU A 430 15.23 -23.83 7.60
N GLN A 431 15.29 -25.01 6.97
CA GLN A 431 14.77 -26.27 7.52
C GLN A 431 13.31 -26.19 7.99
N LEU A 432 12.50 -25.37 7.30
CA LEU A 432 11.08 -25.21 7.61
C LEU A 432 10.32 -26.51 7.35
N ASP A 433 9.33 -26.79 8.20
CA ASP A 433 8.50 -27.98 8.05
C ASP A 433 7.63 -27.87 6.78
N ASN A 434 8.11 -28.53 5.74
CA ASN A 434 7.47 -28.69 4.45
C ASN A 434 6.80 -30.07 4.34
N ASN A 435 6.05 -30.48 5.38
CA ASN A 435 4.91 -31.40 5.24
C ASN A 435 4.19 -31.16 3.91
N ASP A 436 3.66 -32.22 3.26
CA ASP A 436 3.03 -32.24 1.92
C ASP A 436 1.78 -31.34 1.73
N SER A 437 1.55 -30.42 2.66
CA SER A 437 0.82 -29.17 2.48
C SER A 437 1.12 -28.49 1.13
N SER A 438 0.11 -27.84 0.58
CA SER A 438 0.24 -27.14 -0.71
C SER A 438 0.79 -25.72 -0.52
N THR A 439 1.15 -25.08 -1.62
CA THR A 439 1.63 -23.70 -1.61
C THR A 439 0.52 -22.71 -1.27
N ILE A 440 0.92 -21.57 -0.69
CA ILE A 440 0.09 -20.35 -0.55
C ILE A 440 0.65 -19.28 -1.50
N ILE A 441 0.86 -19.65 -2.76
CA ILE A 441 1.19 -18.76 -3.87
C ILE A 441 0.35 -19.16 -5.09
N TYR A 442 0.21 -18.25 -6.06
CA TYR A 442 -0.30 -18.56 -7.39
C TYR A 442 0.79 -18.36 -8.45
N GLU A 443 0.66 -19.06 -9.56
CA GLU A 443 1.63 -18.97 -10.66
C GLU A 443 1.53 -17.63 -11.40
N ARG A 444 2.68 -17.11 -11.82
CA ARG A 444 2.78 -15.88 -12.62
C ARG A 444 2.25 -16.15 -14.02
N ASP A 445 1.19 -15.44 -14.41
CA ASP A 445 0.53 -15.66 -15.69
C ASP A 445 1.20 -14.92 -16.86
N GLN A 446 0.57 -15.00 -18.04
CA GLN A 446 1.06 -14.42 -19.28
C GLN A 446 1.24 -12.89 -19.26
N TYR A 447 0.67 -12.17 -18.28
CA TYR A 447 0.76 -10.72 -18.13
C TYR A 447 1.84 -10.28 -17.14
N TRP A 448 2.37 -11.17 -16.31
CA TRP A 448 3.46 -10.83 -15.39
C TRP A 448 4.73 -10.42 -16.15
N ASN A 449 5.34 -9.29 -15.74
CA ASN A 449 6.49 -8.69 -16.39
C ASN A 449 6.33 -8.61 -17.93
N LYS A 450 5.18 -8.11 -18.39
CA LYS A 450 4.96 -7.77 -19.79
C LYS A 450 5.00 -6.27 -19.99
N THR A 451 5.14 -5.90 -21.26
CA THR A 451 5.04 -4.51 -21.69
C THR A 451 3.59 -4.22 -22.01
N ALA A 452 2.93 -3.38 -21.20
CA ALA A 452 1.64 -2.84 -21.55
C ALA A 452 1.73 -1.95 -22.80
N VAL A 453 0.71 -2.10 -23.66
CA VAL A 453 0.50 -1.29 -24.86
C VAL A 453 -0.70 -0.40 -24.58
N ILE A 454 -0.51 0.91 -24.67
CA ILE A 454 -1.58 1.89 -24.44
C ILE A 454 -2.66 1.68 -25.52
N PRO A 455 -3.94 1.44 -25.15
CA PRO A 455 -5.03 1.35 -26.12
C PRO A 455 -5.12 2.62 -26.97
N ARG A 456 -5.39 2.50 -28.29
CA ARG A 456 -5.39 3.64 -29.22
C ARG A 456 -6.39 4.76 -28.89
N HIS A 457 -7.41 4.46 -28.09
CA HIS A 457 -8.45 5.39 -27.63
C HIS A 457 -8.20 5.90 -26.20
N ALA A 458 -7.08 5.52 -25.59
CA ALA A 458 -6.78 5.79 -24.20
C ALA A 458 -5.44 6.52 -24.02
N SER A 459 -5.29 7.14 -22.86
CA SER A 459 -4.10 7.86 -22.38
C SER A 459 -3.62 7.31 -21.04
N VAL A 460 -2.38 7.65 -20.69
CA VAL A 460 -1.79 7.29 -19.40
C VAL A 460 -1.19 8.52 -18.72
N LEU A 461 -1.56 8.77 -17.46
CA LEU A 461 -0.97 9.80 -16.62
C LEU A 461 -0.25 9.13 -15.44
N LEU A 462 1.08 9.28 -15.37
CA LEU A 462 1.85 8.89 -14.21
C LEU A 462 1.98 10.10 -13.27
N LEU A 463 1.71 9.88 -11.98
CA LEU A 463 2.00 10.82 -10.92
C LEU A 463 3.06 10.20 -10.00
N SER A 464 4.06 10.97 -9.60
CA SER A 464 5.15 10.45 -8.76
C SER A 464 5.90 11.58 -8.09
N SER A 465 6.71 11.26 -7.08
CA SER A 465 7.53 12.22 -6.36
C SER A 465 8.96 11.74 -6.20
N LYS A 466 9.93 12.66 -6.23
CA LYS A 466 11.34 12.34 -5.95
C LYS A 466 11.57 11.93 -4.49
N LEU A 467 10.70 12.37 -3.57
CA LEU A 467 10.71 11.98 -2.16
C LEU A 467 9.71 10.84 -1.80
N ASP A 468 9.20 10.09 -2.78
CA ASP A 468 8.42 8.88 -2.49
C ASP A 468 9.33 7.74 -2.03
N ALA A 469 9.53 7.60 -0.72
CA ALA A 469 10.36 6.54 -0.14
C ALA A 469 9.73 5.13 -0.19
N GLN A 470 8.45 5.01 -0.55
CA GLN A 470 7.76 3.71 -0.65
C GLN A 470 7.78 3.16 -2.09
N THR A 471 7.62 4.03 -3.08
CA THR A 471 7.71 3.70 -4.51
C THR A 471 8.52 4.76 -5.27
N PRO A 472 9.87 4.75 -5.13
CA PRO A 472 10.72 5.82 -5.65
C PRO A 472 10.54 6.12 -7.13
N HIS A 473 10.71 7.40 -7.47
CA HIS A 473 10.48 7.98 -8.80
C HIS A 473 11.05 7.14 -9.96
N LYS A 474 12.23 6.52 -9.78
CA LYS A 474 12.87 5.59 -10.74
C LYS A 474 11.95 4.49 -11.29
N TYR A 475 10.95 4.04 -10.52
CA TYR A 475 9.97 3.04 -10.95
C TYR A 475 8.88 3.65 -11.84
N ALA A 476 8.50 4.91 -11.60
CA ALA A 476 7.63 5.66 -12.50
C ALA A 476 8.34 6.01 -13.81
N GLU A 477 9.61 6.43 -13.76
CA GLU A 477 10.44 6.63 -14.96
C GLU A 477 10.58 5.35 -15.78
N ALA A 478 10.92 4.22 -15.16
CA ALA A 478 11.08 2.94 -15.85
C ALA A 478 9.78 2.48 -16.54
N LEU A 479 8.62 2.62 -15.88
CA LEU A 479 7.33 2.34 -16.51
C LEU A 479 7.01 3.34 -17.63
N PHE A 480 7.28 4.63 -17.41
CA PHE A 480 7.06 5.66 -18.42
C PHE A 480 7.85 5.37 -19.69
N GLU A 481 9.15 5.07 -19.59
CA GLU A 481 10.00 4.67 -20.71
C GLU A 481 9.46 3.40 -21.40
N GLY A 482 9.12 2.39 -20.60
CA GLY A 482 8.76 1.06 -21.05
C GLY A 482 7.39 0.91 -21.72
N LEU A 483 6.41 1.78 -21.41
CA LEU A 483 5.06 1.72 -21.97
C LEU A 483 5.05 1.96 -23.49
N VAL A 484 4.40 1.07 -24.25
CA VAL A 484 4.28 1.22 -25.71
C VAL A 484 3.08 2.09 -26.08
N GLY A 485 3.39 3.33 -26.49
CA GLY A 485 2.42 4.33 -26.94
C GLY A 485 2.93 5.75 -26.65
N SER A 486 2.50 6.73 -27.42
CA SER A 486 2.89 8.14 -27.26
C SER A 486 1.90 8.96 -26.42
N ASN A 487 0.68 8.47 -26.22
CA ASN A 487 -0.38 9.16 -25.46
C ASN A 487 -0.18 8.95 -23.95
N LYS A 488 0.95 9.43 -23.43
CA LYS A 488 1.35 9.29 -22.03
C LYS A 488 2.06 10.54 -21.53
N GLU A 489 1.84 10.89 -20.27
CA GLU A 489 2.54 11.96 -19.56
C GLU A 489 2.96 11.47 -18.17
N ILE A 490 4.06 12.01 -17.66
CA ILE A 490 4.49 11.86 -16.26
C ILE A 490 4.59 13.25 -15.64
N VAL A 491 3.95 13.42 -14.48
CA VAL A 491 4.09 14.60 -13.64
C VAL A 491 4.88 14.20 -12.39
N THR A 492 5.97 14.94 -12.16
CA THR A 492 6.90 14.70 -11.05
C THR A 492 6.78 15.83 -10.04
N PHE A 493 6.49 15.47 -8.80
CA PHE A 493 6.60 16.37 -7.65
C PHE A 493 8.01 16.29 -7.04
N GLU A 494 8.49 17.40 -6.50
CA GLU A 494 9.82 17.44 -5.86
C GLU A 494 9.79 16.80 -4.46
N TYR A 495 8.83 17.21 -3.61
CA TYR A 495 8.90 16.95 -2.16
C TYR A 495 7.73 16.18 -1.56
N ALA A 496 6.80 15.66 -2.36
CA ALA A 496 5.68 14.87 -1.82
C ALA A 496 6.19 13.50 -1.31
N PRO A 497 5.62 12.95 -0.22
CA PRO A 497 5.79 11.55 0.14
C PRO A 497 4.93 10.66 -0.78
N HIS A 498 4.61 9.44 -0.33
CA HIS A 498 3.86 8.47 -1.12
C HIS A 498 2.39 8.88 -1.36
N GLY A 499 1.88 8.64 -2.58
CA GLY A 499 0.51 8.94 -2.98
C GLY A 499 0.28 10.44 -3.20
N THR A 500 0.81 10.97 -4.29
CA THR A 500 0.85 12.41 -4.59
C THR A 500 -0.53 13.06 -4.73
N VAL A 501 -1.58 12.31 -5.08
CA VAL A 501 -2.97 12.83 -5.08
C VAL A 501 -3.41 13.36 -3.72
N MET A 502 -2.87 12.80 -2.64
CA MET A 502 -3.24 13.10 -1.25
C MET A 502 -2.20 13.90 -0.49
N THR A 503 -0.97 14.01 -1.01
CA THR A 503 0.19 14.48 -0.23
C THR A 503 0.93 15.65 -0.90
N THR A 504 0.19 16.43 -1.70
CA THR A 504 0.68 17.61 -2.44
C THR A 504 -0.10 18.89 -2.09
N PRO A 505 -0.16 19.29 -0.80
CA PRO A 505 -0.88 20.48 -0.39
C PRO A 505 -0.26 21.75 -1.00
N PHE A 506 -1.10 22.65 -1.48
CA PHE A 506 -0.71 23.96 -1.99
C PHE A 506 -1.76 25.03 -1.66
N GLY A 507 -1.32 26.28 -1.55
CA GLY A 507 -2.19 27.41 -1.14
C GLY A 507 -2.63 27.36 0.33
N GLU A 508 -3.40 28.37 0.74
CA GLU A 508 -3.91 28.50 2.13
C GLU A 508 -5.17 27.65 2.37
N SER A 509 -5.82 27.18 1.30
CA SER A 509 -7.06 26.39 1.32
C SER A 509 -6.86 24.90 1.63
N GLY A 510 -5.61 24.41 1.68
CA GLY A 510 -5.31 22.98 1.85
C GLY A 510 -5.65 22.13 0.63
N GLU A 511 -5.73 22.72 -0.56
CA GLU A 511 -5.97 21.98 -1.81
C GLU A 511 -4.80 21.06 -2.15
N MET A 512 -5.08 19.91 -2.74
CA MET A 512 -4.06 18.96 -3.19
C MET A 512 -3.82 19.08 -4.70
N CYS A 513 -2.60 19.41 -5.13
CA CYS A 513 -2.29 19.62 -6.55
C CYS A 513 -2.45 18.33 -7.36
N GLY A 514 -2.03 17.18 -6.82
CA GLY A 514 -2.25 15.86 -7.42
C GLY A 514 -3.74 15.54 -7.61
N MET A 515 -4.60 15.91 -6.65
CA MET A 515 -6.06 15.79 -6.81
C MET A 515 -6.59 16.73 -7.89
N ASN A 516 -6.10 17.98 -7.96
CA ASN A 516 -6.48 18.93 -9.01
C ASN A 516 -6.04 18.46 -10.41
N LEU A 517 -4.87 17.83 -10.55
CA LEU A 517 -4.44 17.16 -11.78
C LEU A 517 -5.38 16.01 -12.16
N LEU A 518 -5.72 15.13 -11.21
CA LEU A 518 -6.66 14.02 -11.42
C LEU A 518 -8.05 14.53 -11.82
N ALA A 519 -8.57 15.55 -11.13
CA ALA A 519 -9.83 16.20 -11.44
C ALA A 519 -9.80 16.84 -12.83
N SER A 520 -8.70 17.50 -13.21
CA SER A 520 -8.51 18.11 -14.53
C SER A 520 -8.45 17.05 -15.65
N TYR A 521 -7.69 15.98 -15.46
CA TYR A 521 -7.60 14.84 -16.38
C TYR A 521 -8.98 14.18 -16.59
N VAL A 522 -9.72 13.96 -15.49
CA VAL A 522 -11.09 13.47 -15.56
C VAL A 522 -11.99 14.47 -16.27
N LYS A 523 -12.02 15.77 -15.89
CA LYS A 523 -12.85 16.81 -16.56
C LYS A 523 -12.59 16.86 -18.07
N ASN A 524 -11.33 16.77 -18.49
CA ASN A 524 -10.94 16.81 -19.90
C ASN A 524 -11.05 15.45 -20.64
N GLY A 525 -11.46 14.38 -19.96
CA GLY A 525 -11.74 13.09 -20.58
C GLY A 525 -10.48 12.38 -21.04
N GLY A 526 -9.50 12.26 -20.14
CA GLY A 526 -8.21 11.64 -20.43
C GLY A 526 -7.30 12.45 -21.36
N ASN A 527 -7.75 13.60 -21.89
CA ASN A 527 -6.92 14.38 -22.81
C ASN A 527 -5.77 15.09 -22.07
N LEU A 528 -4.55 14.60 -22.28
CA LEU A 528 -3.30 15.11 -21.71
C LEU A 528 -2.95 16.51 -22.20
N ASP A 529 -3.20 16.83 -23.47
CA ASP A 529 -2.97 18.18 -24.04
C ASP A 529 -3.82 19.27 -23.35
N ARG A 530 -4.83 18.85 -22.58
CA ARG A 530 -5.75 19.70 -21.82
C ARG A 530 -5.58 19.57 -20.29
N LEU A 531 -4.53 18.90 -19.82
CA LEU A 531 -4.23 18.76 -18.40
C LEU A 531 -3.81 20.13 -17.83
N ASP A 532 -4.69 20.71 -17.01
CA ASP A 532 -4.38 21.93 -16.25
C ASP A 532 -3.34 21.60 -15.18
N LYS A 533 -2.12 22.11 -15.39
CA LYS A 533 -0.95 21.94 -14.52
C LYS A 533 -0.62 23.18 -13.68
N SER A 534 -1.49 24.19 -13.66
CA SER A 534 -1.23 25.49 -13.01
C SER A 534 -1.08 25.43 -11.47
N CYS A 535 -1.39 24.31 -10.83
CA CYS A 535 -1.06 24.10 -9.41
C CYS A 535 0.42 23.75 -9.18
N LEU A 536 1.15 23.24 -10.19
CA LEU A 536 2.58 22.94 -10.09
C LEU A 536 3.39 24.22 -9.86
N ASP A 537 3.04 25.31 -10.54
CA ASP A 537 3.65 26.65 -10.38
C ASP A 537 3.39 27.26 -8.99
N LYS A 538 2.50 26.66 -8.18
CA LYS A 538 2.10 27.10 -6.84
C LYS A 538 2.53 26.13 -5.74
N MET A 539 3.22 25.03 -6.08
CA MET A 539 3.72 24.09 -5.08
C MET A 539 4.69 24.82 -4.15
N PRO A 540 4.56 24.67 -2.83
CA PRO A 540 5.48 25.30 -1.89
C PRO A 540 6.90 24.77 -2.08
N ALA A 541 7.89 25.61 -1.77
CA ALA A 541 9.25 25.16 -1.54
C ALA A 541 9.30 24.14 -0.38
N LEU A 542 10.41 23.41 -0.27
CA LEU A 542 10.63 22.55 0.89
C LEU A 542 10.53 23.39 2.18
N ASN A 543 9.82 22.85 3.16
CA ASN A 543 9.70 23.44 4.48
C ASN A 543 9.87 22.33 5.53
N LEU A 544 10.97 22.38 6.29
CA LEU A 544 11.24 21.46 7.40
C LEU A 544 10.92 22.10 8.77
N THR A 545 10.36 23.31 8.81
CA THR A 545 9.91 23.94 10.05
C THR A 545 8.71 23.20 10.63
N ILE A 546 8.86 22.72 11.85
CA ILE A 546 7.83 21.98 12.58
C ILE A 546 6.82 22.98 13.20
N PRO A 547 5.49 22.79 13.02
CA PRO A 547 4.46 23.62 13.65
C PRO A 547 4.59 23.74 15.18
N THR A 548 4.14 24.87 15.75
CA THR A 548 4.46 25.24 17.14
C THR A 548 3.79 24.34 18.18
N ASP A 549 2.55 23.97 17.92
CA ASP A 549 1.79 22.94 18.61
C ASP A 549 2.51 21.59 18.56
N ILE A 550 2.85 21.11 17.36
CA ILE A 550 3.49 19.81 17.12
C ILE A 550 4.85 19.69 17.82
N ARG A 551 5.71 20.73 17.76
CA ARG A 551 6.98 20.73 18.52
C ARG A 551 6.78 20.82 20.05
N THR A 552 5.74 21.52 20.51
CA THR A 552 5.41 21.61 21.95
C THR A 552 4.89 20.27 22.49
N GLU A 553 4.14 19.51 21.68
CA GLU A 553 3.67 18.18 22.02
C GLU A 553 4.81 17.17 22.10
N TYR A 554 5.60 17.03 21.03
CA TYR A 554 6.59 15.95 20.91
C TYR A 554 7.97 16.27 21.49
N LEU A 555 8.41 17.54 21.47
CA LEU A 555 9.73 17.95 21.99
C LEU A 555 9.63 18.73 23.30
N GLY A 556 8.46 19.34 23.57
CA GLY A 556 8.27 20.18 24.76
C GLY A 556 9.14 21.43 24.75
N THR A 557 9.49 21.97 23.57
CA THR A 557 10.35 23.16 23.41
C THR A 557 10.02 23.91 22.12
N GLU A 558 10.34 25.20 22.09
CA GLU A 558 10.11 26.08 20.92
C GLU A 558 11.25 26.01 19.90
N ASP A 559 12.50 25.83 20.33
CA ASP A 559 13.65 25.63 19.43
C ASP A 559 13.95 24.13 19.34
N VAL A 560 13.75 23.56 18.15
CA VAL A 560 13.82 22.12 17.94
C VAL A 560 15.26 21.58 17.95
N TYR A 561 16.28 22.43 17.86
CA TYR A 561 17.71 22.08 17.84
C TYR A 561 18.41 22.33 19.18
N ASP A 562 18.40 23.57 19.68
CA ASP A 562 19.09 24.02 20.89
C ASP A 562 18.15 24.32 22.07
N GLY A 563 16.84 24.33 21.83
CA GLY A 563 15.83 24.64 22.84
C GLY A 563 15.87 23.74 24.06
N LYS A 564 15.62 24.34 25.23
CA LYS A 564 15.44 23.63 26.50
C LYS A 564 13.96 23.28 26.68
N THR A 565 13.66 22.16 27.32
CA THR A 565 12.26 21.82 27.60
C THR A 565 11.60 22.87 28.49
N THR A 566 10.37 23.27 28.14
CA THR A 566 9.51 24.15 28.94
C THR A 566 8.66 23.35 29.93
N ARG A 567 8.55 22.02 29.75
CA ARG A 567 7.93 21.13 30.71
C ARG A 567 8.90 20.87 31.87
N ALA A 568 8.56 21.35 33.06
CA ALA A 568 9.17 20.85 34.29
C ALA A 568 9.06 19.32 34.35
N ARG A 569 9.95 18.63 35.10
CA ARG A 569 9.94 17.15 35.29
C ARG A 569 8.63 16.66 35.94
N ALA A 570 7.55 16.64 35.17
CA ALA A 570 6.30 15.99 35.48
C ALA A 570 6.37 14.57 34.95
N SER A 571 6.11 13.61 35.82
CA SER A 571 5.89 12.22 35.44
C SER A 571 4.84 12.16 34.33
N LEU A 572 5.11 11.38 33.28
CA LEU A 572 4.19 11.10 32.16
C LEU A 572 2.85 10.55 32.69
N SER A 573 1.89 11.44 32.98
CA SER A 573 0.51 11.07 33.22
C SER A 573 -0.23 11.10 31.88
N THR A 574 -0.77 9.96 31.49
CA THR A 574 -1.65 9.80 30.33
C THR A 574 -2.94 10.60 30.52
N SER A 575 -2.96 11.84 30.04
CA SER A 575 -4.19 12.60 29.82
C SER A 575 -4.52 12.56 28.33
N HIS A 576 -5.48 11.73 27.96
CA HIS A 576 -6.07 11.76 26.61
C HIS A 576 -6.67 13.13 26.34
N SER A 577 -6.36 13.67 25.16
CA SER A 577 -7.16 14.69 24.50
C SER A 577 -7.36 14.24 23.06
N ASP A 578 -8.46 13.54 22.82
CA ASP A 578 -8.94 13.26 21.47
C ASP A 578 -9.33 14.60 20.85
N SER A 579 -8.47 15.16 19.99
CA SER A 579 -8.82 16.25 19.06
C SER A 579 -7.69 16.57 18.08
N PHE A 580 -8.08 16.60 16.81
CA PHE A 580 -7.43 17.18 15.63
C PHE A 580 -6.86 16.19 14.60
N PRO A 581 -7.08 16.48 13.29
CA PRO A 581 -7.10 15.44 12.27
C PRO A 581 -5.72 15.25 11.64
N HIS A 582 -5.39 13.99 11.37
CA HIS A 582 -4.27 13.65 10.50
C HIS A 582 -4.64 13.96 9.04
N LEU A 583 -3.91 14.91 8.45
CA LEU A 583 -4.00 15.32 7.04
C LEU A 583 -3.53 14.23 6.06
#